data_AF-A0A350W509-F1
#
_entry.id   AF-A0A350W509-F1
#
_cell.length_a   1.000
_cell.length_b   1.000
_cell.length_c   1.000
_cell.angle_alpha   90.00
_cell.angle_beta   90.00
_cell.angle_gamma   90.00
#
_symmetry.space_group_name_H-M   'P 1'
#
loop_
_entity.id
_entity.type
_entity.pdbx_description
1 polymer ?
#
loop_
_entity_poly.entity_id
_entity_poly.type
_entity_poly.pdbx_seq_one_letter_code
_entity_poly.pdbx_strand_id
1 'polypeptide(L)' 'PILMKIPFDRKIAEAYSKGIPLVENLPEYKRHFQELFTKIKNSL' A
#
# COMPACT_ATOMS: atom_id res chain seq x y z
N PRO A 1 15.10 -6.75 3.53
CA PRO A 1 14.49 -7.32 2.30
C PRO A 1 13.44 -6.34 1.76
N ILE A 2 13.25 -6.27 0.44
CA ILE A 2 12.13 -5.51 -0.13
C ILE A 2 10.84 -6.29 0.14
N LEU A 3 9.86 -5.66 0.79
CA LEU A 3 8.64 -6.35 1.22
C LEU A 3 7.47 -6.20 0.24
N MET A 4 7.39 -5.07 -0.46
CA MET A 4 6.39 -4.77 -1.49
C MET A 4 6.88 -3.62 -2.37
N LYS A 5 6.38 -3.53 -3.61
CA LYS A 5 6.61 -2.39 -4.51
C LYS A 5 5.29 -1.68 -4.76
N ILE A 6 5.33 -0.35 -4.83
CA ILE A 6 4.23 0.50 -5.28
C ILE A 6 4.66 1.09 -6.63
N PRO A 7 3.82 1.04 -7.68
CA PRO A 7 4.17 1.54 -9.00
C PRO A 7 4.30 3.07 -8.99
N PHE A 8 5.10 3.58 -9.92
CA PHE A 8 5.18 5.01 -10.17
C PHE A 8 3.96 5.46 -10.98
N ASP A 9 2.88 5.79 -10.28
CA ASP A 9 1.60 6.22 -10.86
C ASP A 9 1.23 7.61 -10.33
N ARG A 10 0.87 8.51 -11.25
CA ARG A 10 0.44 9.88 -10.93
C ARG A 10 -0.77 9.93 -10.00
N LYS A 11 -1.73 9.01 -10.13
CA LYS A 11 -2.92 8.94 -9.27
C LYS A 11 -2.54 8.69 -7.81
N ILE A 12 -1.50 7.87 -7.59
CA ILE A 12 -0.97 7.58 -6.26
C ILE A 12 -0.33 8.85 -5.67
N ALA A 13 0.47 9.56 -6.47
CA ALA A 13 1.09 10.82 -6.04
C ALA A 13 0.05 11.91 -5.70
N GLU A 14 -1.01 12.02 -6.50
CA GLU A 14 -2.10 12.98 -6.26
C GLU A 14 -2.95 12.62 -5.03
N ALA A 15 -3.22 11.34 -4.79
CA ALA A 15 -3.93 10.90 -3.59
C ALA A 15 -3.09 11.20 -2.33
N TYR A 16 -1.80 10.88 -2.38
CA TYR A 16 -0.86 11.16 -1.29
C TYR A 16 -0.76 12.65 -0.98
N SER A 17 -0.64 13.51 -2.00
CA SER A 17 -0.55 14.97 -1.79
C SER A 17 -1.81 15.57 -1.17
N LYS A 18 -2.96 14.93 -1.36
CA LYS A 18 -4.25 15.29 -0.74
C LYS A 18 -4.44 14.68 0.66
N GLY A 19 -3.48 13.90 1.16
CA GLY A 19 -3.58 13.19 2.43
C GLY A 19 -4.59 12.03 2.42
N ILE A 20 -4.97 11.54 1.23
CA ILE A 20 -5.91 10.44 1.08
C ILE A 20 -5.13 9.12 1.17
N PRO A 21 -5.48 8.20 2.08
CA PRO A 21 -4.83 6.91 2.16
C PRO A 21 -4.93 6.14 0.84
N LEU A 22 -3.86 5.44 0.47
CA LEU A 22 -3.80 4.70 -0.80
C LEU A 22 -4.92 3.67 -0.94
N VAL A 23 -5.33 3.05 0.17
CA VAL A 23 -6.42 2.06 0.23
C VAL A 23 -7.81 2.64 -0.05
N GLU A 24 -8.00 3.95 0.12
CA GLU A 24 -9.26 4.63 -0.20
C GLU A 24 -9.35 4.94 -1.69
N ASN A 25 -8.22 5.27 -2.34
CA ASN A 25 -8.16 5.56 -3.77
C ASN A 25 -8.01 4.29 -4.64
N LEU A 26 -7.30 3.29 -4.11
CA LEU A 26 -7.01 2.01 -4.76
C LEU A 26 -7.36 0.86 -3.79
N PRO A 27 -8.64 0.46 -3.73
CA PRO A 27 -9.12 -0.56 -2.79
C PRO A 27 -8.37 -1.89 -2.87
N GLU A 28 -7.80 -2.23 -4.03
CA GLU A 28 -6.99 -3.45 -4.23
C GLU A 28 -5.75 -3.49 -3.34
N TYR A 29 -5.19 -2.32 -2.97
CA TYR A 29 -4.04 -2.25 -2.08
C TYR A 29 -4.37 -2.62 -0.64
N LYS A 30 -5.65 -2.56 -0.24
CA LYS A 30 -6.07 -2.98 1.11
C LYS A 30 -5.66 -4.42 1.39
N ARG A 31 -5.92 -5.33 0.43
CA ARG A 31 -5.53 -6.74 0.54
C ARG A 31 -4.01 -6.89 0.57
N HIS A 32 -3.29 -6.20 -0.30
CA HIS A 32 -1.83 -6.28 -0.35
C HIS A 32 -1.18 -5.82 0.97
N PHE A 33 -1.67 -4.73 1.58
CA PHE A 33 -1.17 -4.27 2.88
C PHE A 33 -1.52 -5.24 4.02
N GLN A 34 -2.71 -5.86 4.00
CA GLN A 34 -3.09 -6.87 5.00
C GLN A 34 -2.22 -8.13 4.92
N GLU A 35 -1.95 -8.60 3.70
CA GLU A 35 -1.05 -9.74 3.46
C GLU A 35 0.38 -9.43 3.90
N LEU A 36 0.87 -8.24 3.57
CA LEU A 36 2.18 -7.76 3.99
C LEU A 36 2.29 -7.70 5.52
N PHE A 37 1.29 -7.12 6.19
CA PHE A 37 1.25 -7.04 7.65
C PHE A 37 1.26 -8.43 8.29
N THR A 38 0.47 -9.35 7.77
CA THR A 38 0.44 -10.75 8.23
C THR A 38 1.80 -11.42 8.09
N LYS A 39 2.48 -11.23 6.95
CA LYS A 39 3.83 -11.75 6.71
C LYS A 39 4.83 -11.20 7.72
N ILE A 40 4.81 -9.89 7.97
CA ILE A 40 5.71 -9.24 8.95
C ILE A 40 5.45 -9.77 10.35
N LYS A 41 4.18 -9.81 10.77
CA LYS A 41 3.78 -10.27 12.10
C LYS A 41 4.20 -11.72 12.36
N ASN A 42 4.11 -12.59 11.36
CA ASN A 42 4.48 -14.00 11.50
C ASN A 42 5.99 -14.25 11.29
N SER A 43 6.75 -13.23 10.88
CA SER A 43 8.22 -13.29 10.76
C SER A 43 8.94 -12.72 11.99
N LEU A 44 8.18 -12.13 12.93
CA LEU A 44 8.60 -11.69 14.27
C LEU A 44 8.33 -12.81 15.27
#